data_AF-A0A948VEM6-F1
#
_entry.id   AF-A0A948VEM6-F1
#
_cell.length_a   1.000
_cell.length_b   1.000
_cell.length_c   1.000
_cell.angle_alpha   90.00
_cell.angle_beta   90.00
_cell.angle_gamma   90.00
#
_symmetry.space_group_name_H-M   'P 1'
#
loop_
_entity.id
_entity.type
_entity.pdbx_description
1 polymer ?
#
loop_
_entity_poly.entity_id
_entity_poly.type
_entity_poly.pdbx_seq_one_letter_code
_entity_poly.pdbx_strand_id
1 'polypeptide(L)'
;VKFAQIPAGTEPYFVLLKENKIKLPSFFKDRRTDEDYIYDLIDGWLMEDIICDAWLRERLMAIDKTITVVHMGTNRDRTLQKYNPRNITTEPDFLYKTTKGKEIKIELQMARKPRKEGYDMKDTKVKRALENGHIFLWVIVPNDKFFVVEPNKDLQGVVPMTNPLWGGKLVYRLALPKCKQLGMYDMSSEIPKVLYSTFCL
;
A
#
# COMPACT_ATOMS: atom_id res chain seq x y z
N VAL A 1 29.05 38.85 23.53
CA VAL A 1 28.18 37.66 23.57
C VAL A 1 28.99 36.50 24.13
N LYS A 2 28.64 36.00 25.33
CA LYS A 2 29.33 34.87 25.96
C LYS A 2 28.83 33.57 25.33
N PHE A 3 29.73 32.78 24.75
CA PHE A 3 29.43 31.42 24.31
C PHE A 3 29.39 30.50 25.53
N ALA A 4 28.36 29.66 25.62
CA ALA A 4 28.23 28.68 26.69
C ALA A 4 29.37 27.65 26.61
N GLN A 5 30.07 27.46 27.71
CA GLN A 5 31.05 26.39 27.88
C GLN A 5 30.30 25.05 27.99
N ILE A 6 30.60 24.13 27.08
CA ILE A 6 30.15 22.74 27.15
C ILE A 6 30.91 22.08 28.30
N PRO A 7 30.23 21.37 29.23
CA PRO A 7 30.90 20.73 30.35
C PRO A 7 31.92 19.70 29.85
N ALA A 8 33.13 19.74 30.41
CA ALA A 8 34.13 18.70 30.21
C ALA A 8 33.58 17.38 30.76
N GLY A 9 33.24 16.45 29.87
CA GLY A 9 32.61 15.17 30.22
C GLY A 9 31.69 14.58 29.16
N THR A 10 31.33 15.33 28.11
CA THR A 10 30.65 14.75 26.95
C THR A 10 31.65 13.99 26.09
N GLU A 11 31.70 12.67 26.30
CA GLU A 11 32.28 11.76 25.30
C GLU A 11 31.62 12.03 23.93
N PRO A 12 32.39 11.96 22.83
CA PRO A 12 31.82 12.10 21.50
C PRO A 12 30.69 11.09 21.32
N TYR A 13 29.63 11.51 20.63
CA TYR A 13 28.46 10.73 20.19
C TYR A 13 28.79 9.50 19.29
N PHE A 14 29.97 8.89 19.45
CA PHE A 14 30.47 7.71 18.74
C PHE A 14 30.41 6.42 19.56
N VAL A 15 29.96 6.46 20.82
CA VAL A 15 29.86 5.27 21.70
C VAL A 15 28.69 4.34 21.33
N LEU A 16 27.72 4.80 20.52
CA LEU A 16 26.61 3.96 20.05
C LEU A 16 27.00 2.94 18.96
N LEU A 17 28.25 2.95 18.48
CA LEU A 17 28.74 2.02 17.44
C LEU A 17 29.65 0.90 17.98
N LYS A 18 29.81 0.77 19.31
CA LYS A 18 30.56 -0.35 19.89
C LYS A 18 29.63 -1.48 20.35
N GLU A 19 29.59 -2.53 19.53
CA GLU A 19 29.43 -3.94 19.91
C GLU A 19 28.19 -4.39 20.71
N ASN A 20 27.03 -3.78 20.53
CA ASN A 20 25.79 -4.53 20.73
C ASN A 20 25.39 -5.18 19.42
N LYS A 21 25.64 -6.49 19.29
CA LYS A 21 24.97 -7.30 18.25
C LYS A 21 23.47 -7.08 18.41
N ILE A 22 22.91 -6.22 17.57
CA ILE A 22 21.47 -5.97 17.51
C ILE A 22 20.83 -7.32 17.18
N LYS A 23 20.21 -7.95 18.18
CA LYS A 23 19.38 -9.13 17.95
C LYS A 23 18.14 -8.66 17.20
N LEU A 24 18.17 -8.78 15.89
CA LEU A 24 16.98 -8.61 15.06
C LEU A 24 15.93 -9.63 15.52
N PRO A 25 14.65 -9.23 15.70
CA PRO A 25 13.59 -10.16 15.99
C PRO A 25 13.60 -11.27 14.92
N SER A 26 13.54 -12.52 15.35
CA SER A 26 13.61 -13.74 14.51
C SER A 26 12.53 -13.83 13.42
N PHE A 27 11.63 -12.84 13.33
CA PHE A 27 10.45 -12.82 12.48
C PHE A 27 10.59 -11.97 11.19
N PHE A 28 11.62 -11.15 11.06
CA PHE A 28 11.83 -10.31 9.88
C PHE A 28 13.13 -10.70 9.17
N LYS A 29 13.03 -11.66 8.23
CA LYS A 29 14.08 -11.85 7.22
C LYS A 29 13.82 -10.88 6.07
N ASP A 30 13.75 -9.59 6.38
CA ASP A 30 13.85 -8.55 5.37
C ASP A 30 15.30 -8.56 4.88
N ARG A 31 15.47 -8.75 3.58
CA ARG A 31 16.80 -8.85 2.95
C ARG A 31 17.35 -7.49 2.54
N ARG A 32 16.53 -6.45 2.65
CA ARG A 32 16.90 -5.07 2.34
C ARG A 32 17.84 -4.51 3.39
N THR A 33 18.73 -3.64 2.97
CA THR A 33 19.49 -2.80 3.91
C THR A 33 18.55 -1.79 4.59
N ASP A 34 19.03 -1.15 5.65
CA ASP A 34 18.31 -0.05 6.32
C ASP A 34 17.95 1.06 5.35
N GLU A 35 18.90 1.42 4.48
CA GLU A 35 18.74 2.44 3.45
C GLU A 35 17.68 2.03 2.42
N ASP A 36 17.77 0.81 1.88
CA ASP A 36 16.76 0.26 0.95
C ASP A 36 15.36 0.24 1.57
N TYR A 37 15.26 -0.10 2.86
CA TYR A 37 13.99 -0.12 3.59
C TYR A 37 13.40 1.28 3.73
N ILE A 38 14.22 2.27 4.08
CA ILE A 38 13.79 3.67 4.22
C ILE A 38 13.34 4.21 2.87
N TYR A 39 14.12 4.02 1.80
CA TYR A 39 13.74 4.50 0.48
C TYR A 39 12.45 3.85 -0.04
N ASP A 40 12.28 2.53 0.14
CA ASP A 40 11.05 1.85 -0.28
C ASP A 40 9.81 2.39 0.47
N LEU A 41 9.95 2.71 1.76
CA LEU A 41 8.86 3.32 2.53
C LEU A 41 8.54 4.73 2.07
N ILE A 42 9.55 5.59 1.87
CA ILE A 42 9.34 6.97 1.40
C ILE A 42 8.73 6.99 0.00
N ASP A 43 9.23 6.15 -0.90
CA ASP A 43 8.69 5.97 -2.26
C ASP A 43 7.24 5.45 -2.19
N GLY A 44 6.97 4.47 -1.32
CA GLY A 44 5.61 4.00 -1.04
C GLY A 44 4.66 5.11 -0.59
N TRP A 45 5.05 5.90 0.42
CA TRP A 45 4.25 7.02 0.93
C TRP A 45 4.00 8.09 -0.13
N LEU A 46 5.03 8.46 -0.91
CA LEU A 46 4.88 9.45 -1.97
C LEU A 46 3.87 8.97 -3.04
N MET A 47 3.95 7.70 -3.44
CA MET A 47 3.03 7.14 -4.41
C MET A 47 1.60 7.08 -3.85
N GLU A 48 1.45 6.71 -2.57
CA GLU A 48 0.15 6.73 -1.89
C GLU A 48 -0.44 8.14 -1.83
N ASP A 49 0.35 9.17 -1.47
CA ASP A 49 -0.09 10.57 -1.46
C ASP A 49 -0.59 10.99 -2.86
N ILE A 50 0.19 10.69 -3.91
CA ILE A 50 -0.18 11.03 -5.30
C ILE A 50 -1.47 10.32 -5.71
N ILE A 51 -1.57 9.02 -5.46
CA ILE A 51 -2.71 8.22 -5.90
C ILE A 51 -3.97 8.57 -5.09
N CYS A 52 -3.85 8.76 -3.78
CA CYS A 52 -4.96 9.04 -2.88
C CYS A 52 -5.44 10.48 -3.05
N ASP A 53 -4.57 11.46 -2.77
CA ASP A 53 -4.97 12.86 -2.68
C ASP A 53 -5.02 13.54 -4.03
N ALA A 54 -4.00 13.37 -4.88
CA ALA A 54 -3.94 14.09 -6.15
C ALA A 54 -4.77 13.44 -7.26
N TRP A 55 -4.96 12.11 -7.22
CA TRP A 55 -5.65 11.39 -8.30
C TRP A 55 -7.07 10.94 -7.93
N LEU A 56 -7.21 10.08 -6.91
CA LEU A 56 -8.48 9.43 -6.57
C LEU A 56 -9.46 10.42 -5.97
N ARG A 57 -9.02 11.18 -4.95
CA ARG A 57 -9.85 12.16 -4.24
C ARG A 57 -10.44 13.20 -5.18
N GLU A 58 -9.61 13.84 -5.99
CA GLU A 58 -10.06 14.87 -6.95
C GLU A 58 -11.12 14.32 -7.92
N ARG A 59 -10.92 13.09 -8.44
CA ARG A 59 -11.88 12.46 -9.35
C ARG A 59 -13.18 12.07 -8.68
N LEU A 60 -13.12 11.52 -7.48
CA LEU A 60 -14.32 11.20 -6.70
C LEU A 60 -15.09 12.47 -6.33
N MET A 61 -14.38 13.53 -5.92
CA MET A 61 -15.00 14.82 -5.57
C MET A 61 -15.59 15.55 -6.79
N ALA A 62 -15.03 15.34 -7.97
CA ALA A 62 -15.61 15.85 -9.22
C ALA A 62 -16.96 15.18 -9.54
N ILE A 63 -17.15 13.92 -9.14
CA ILE A 63 -18.41 13.19 -9.27
C ILE A 63 -19.36 13.61 -8.15
N ASP A 64 -18.88 13.63 -6.90
CA ASP A 64 -19.65 14.05 -5.74
C ASP A 64 -18.78 14.78 -4.71
N LYS A 65 -19.03 16.09 -4.56
CA LYS A 65 -18.26 16.99 -3.69
C LYS A 65 -18.32 16.66 -2.20
N THR A 66 -19.26 15.82 -1.77
CA THR A 66 -19.41 15.42 -0.37
C THR A 66 -18.56 14.22 0.01
N ILE A 67 -17.94 13.56 -0.98
CA ILE A 67 -17.03 12.44 -0.73
C ILE A 67 -15.78 12.95 -0.02
N THR A 68 -15.46 12.30 1.10
CA THR A 68 -14.22 12.51 1.83
C THR A 68 -13.32 11.28 1.71
N VAL A 69 -12.07 11.48 1.29
CA VAL A 69 -11.04 10.43 1.24
C VAL A 69 -10.01 10.71 2.33
N VAL A 70 -9.60 9.67 3.07
CA VAL A 70 -8.59 9.76 4.13
C VAL A 70 -7.60 8.61 4.05
N HIS A 71 -6.34 8.91 4.39
CA HIS A 71 -5.31 7.91 4.65
C HIS A 71 -5.57 7.22 5.98
N MET A 72 -5.28 5.92 6.03
CA MET A 72 -5.52 5.05 7.18
C MET A 72 -4.22 4.39 7.67
N GLY A 73 -4.27 3.81 8.86
CA GLY A 73 -3.17 3.06 9.45
C GLY A 73 -1.89 3.88 9.73
N THR A 74 -0.77 3.18 9.88
CA THR A 74 0.55 3.75 10.19
C THR A 74 1.15 4.60 9.08
N ASN A 75 0.60 4.52 7.87
CA ASN A 75 1.01 5.36 6.75
C ASN A 75 0.69 6.83 7.03
N ARG A 76 -0.41 7.11 7.74
CA ARG A 76 -0.75 8.47 8.21
C ARG A 76 0.35 9.07 9.10
N ASP A 77 0.93 8.25 9.97
CA ASP A 77 1.89 8.71 10.98
C ASP A 77 3.33 8.75 10.46
N ARG A 78 3.57 8.36 9.20
CA ARG A 78 4.88 8.35 8.51
C ARG A 78 6.01 7.83 9.40
N THR A 79 5.70 6.78 10.16
CA THR A 79 6.62 6.26 11.18
C THR A 79 7.34 5.03 10.65
N LEU A 80 8.68 5.06 10.71
CA LEU A 80 9.52 3.93 10.32
C LEU A 80 9.48 2.84 11.40
N GLN A 81 8.88 1.69 11.11
CA GLN A 81 8.65 0.62 12.11
C GLN A 81 9.58 -0.60 11.97
N LYS A 82 10.83 -0.36 11.54
CA LYS A 82 11.81 -1.41 11.21
C LYS A 82 12.02 -2.47 12.31
N TYR A 83 11.93 -2.08 13.59
CA TYR A 83 12.22 -2.96 14.73
C TYR A 83 11.00 -3.39 15.53
N ASN A 84 9.80 -2.92 15.18
CA ASN A 84 8.59 -3.26 15.92
C ASN A 84 7.44 -3.66 14.97
N PRO A 85 7.51 -4.88 14.40
CA PRO A 85 6.53 -5.35 13.43
C PRO A 85 5.12 -5.54 14.01
N ARG A 86 4.99 -5.58 15.34
CA ARG A 86 3.68 -5.67 16.02
C ARG A 86 2.85 -4.39 15.90
N ASN A 87 3.48 -3.27 15.53
CA ASN A 87 2.80 -1.99 15.35
C ASN A 87 2.31 -1.77 13.91
N ILE A 88 2.62 -2.70 12.98
CA ILE A 88 2.17 -2.60 11.58
C ILE A 88 0.66 -2.88 11.56
N THR A 89 -0.12 -1.87 11.19
CA THR A 89 -1.58 -1.96 11.25
C THR A 89 -2.15 -2.91 10.21
N THR A 90 -3.37 -3.40 10.48
CA THR A 90 -4.18 -4.16 9.52
C THR A 90 -5.21 -3.30 8.79
N GLU A 91 -5.18 -1.99 9.01
CA GLU A 91 -6.09 -1.05 8.35
C GLU A 91 -5.87 -1.03 6.82
N PRO A 92 -6.89 -0.68 6.03
CA PRO A 92 -6.70 -0.40 4.61
C PRO A 92 -5.74 0.77 4.42
N ASP A 93 -5.26 0.99 3.19
CA ASP A 93 -4.43 2.16 2.89
C ASP A 93 -5.30 3.42 2.87
N PHE A 94 -6.49 3.33 2.24
CA PHE A 94 -7.44 4.43 2.14
C PHE A 94 -8.83 4.04 2.63
N LEU A 95 -9.55 5.02 3.17
CA LEU A 95 -10.97 4.96 3.45
C LEU A 95 -11.63 6.15 2.79
N TYR A 96 -12.75 5.94 2.11
CA TYR A 96 -13.62 7.07 1.76
C TYR A 96 -15.08 6.79 2.12
N LYS A 97 -15.78 7.89 2.35
CA LYS A 97 -17.19 7.90 2.77
C LYS A 97 -18.03 8.44 1.63
N THR A 98 -19.02 7.65 1.23
CA THR A 98 -20.00 8.09 0.22
C THR A 98 -21.08 8.96 0.85
N THR A 99 -21.87 9.60 0.00
CA THR A 99 -22.99 10.47 0.38
C THR A 99 -24.06 9.78 1.21
N LYS A 100 -24.20 8.47 1.00
CA LYS A 100 -25.13 7.58 1.71
C LYS A 100 -24.56 7.08 3.04
N GLY A 101 -23.41 7.63 3.48
CA GLY A 101 -22.71 7.21 4.69
C GLY A 101 -22.03 5.85 4.59
N LYS A 102 -21.93 5.27 3.37
CA LYS A 102 -21.25 3.99 3.18
C LYS A 102 -19.73 4.20 3.18
N GLU A 103 -19.04 3.37 3.92
CA GLU A 103 -17.58 3.34 3.97
C GLU A 103 -17.04 2.34 2.93
N ILE A 104 -16.09 2.80 2.14
CA ILE A 104 -15.35 1.96 1.19
C ILE A 104 -13.88 1.97 1.56
N LYS A 105 -13.34 0.78 1.77
CA LYS A 105 -11.97 0.54 2.20
C LYS A 105 -11.15 0.08 0.99
N ILE A 106 -10.06 0.77 0.70
CA ILE A 106 -9.18 0.49 -0.43
C ILE A 106 -7.82 0.05 0.08
N GLU A 107 -7.33 -1.08 -0.43
CA GLU A 107 -5.93 -1.45 -0.33
C GLU A 107 -5.26 -1.20 -1.70
N LEU A 108 -4.23 -0.37 -1.71
CA LEU A 108 -3.45 -0.04 -2.89
C LEU A 108 -2.46 -1.17 -3.20
N GLN A 109 -2.40 -1.53 -4.48
CA GLN A 109 -1.38 -2.42 -5.03
C GLN A 109 -0.70 -1.73 -6.20
N MET A 110 0.63 -1.76 -6.22
CA MET A 110 1.40 -1.09 -7.25
C MET A 110 2.28 -2.08 -8.00
N ALA A 111 2.29 -1.99 -9.32
CA ALA A 111 3.27 -2.64 -10.17
C ALA A 111 4.20 -1.60 -10.80
N ARG A 112 5.48 -1.63 -10.41
CA ARG A 112 6.53 -0.78 -11.01
C ARG A 112 6.98 -1.24 -12.40
N LYS A 113 6.45 -2.38 -12.89
CA LYS A 113 6.69 -2.95 -14.22
C LYS A 113 5.45 -3.68 -14.71
N PRO A 114 5.08 -3.59 -16.00
CA PRO A 114 4.03 -4.43 -16.58
C PRO A 114 4.43 -5.91 -16.52
N ARG A 115 3.49 -6.78 -16.16
CA ARG A 115 3.70 -8.23 -16.08
C ARG A 115 2.87 -8.97 -17.11
N LYS A 116 3.51 -9.86 -17.85
CA LYS A 116 2.84 -10.66 -18.91
C LYS A 116 2.01 -11.78 -18.30
N GLU A 117 2.51 -12.35 -17.20
CA GLU A 117 1.90 -13.43 -16.44
C GLU A 117 0.70 -12.99 -15.58
N GLY A 118 0.55 -11.69 -15.35
CA GLY A 118 -0.46 -11.13 -14.46
C GLY A 118 0.12 -10.54 -13.18
N TYR A 119 -0.75 -10.27 -12.21
CA TYR A 119 -0.41 -9.56 -10.98
C TYR A 119 -0.74 -10.42 -9.76
N ASP A 120 0.21 -10.48 -8.83
CA ASP A 120 0.14 -11.31 -7.64
C ASP A 120 -0.27 -10.49 -6.42
N MET A 121 -1.19 -11.02 -5.62
CA MET A 121 -1.59 -10.48 -4.32
C MET A 121 -1.27 -11.50 -3.23
N LYS A 122 -0.67 -11.08 -2.12
CA LYS A 122 -0.37 -11.99 -0.99
C LYS A 122 -1.67 -12.57 -0.44
N ASP A 123 -1.70 -13.87 -0.20
CA ASP A 123 -2.84 -14.58 0.40
C ASP A 123 -3.34 -13.90 1.69
N THR A 124 -2.40 -13.48 2.55
CA THR A 124 -2.72 -12.78 3.80
C THR A 124 -3.43 -11.43 3.57
N LYS A 125 -3.09 -10.70 2.51
CA LYS A 125 -3.78 -9.45 2.14
C LYS A 125 -5.18 -9.74 1.61
N VAL A 126 -5.33 -10.77 0.77
CA VAL A 126 -6.62 -11.16 0.19
C VAL A 126 -7.59 -11.65 1.27
N LYS A 127 -7.17 -12.53 2.17
CA LYS A 127 -8.01 -13.00 3.29
C LYS A 127 -8.50 -11.85 4.14
N ARG A 128 -7.60 -10.95 4.52
CA ARG A 128 -7.94 -9.74 5.27
C ARG A 128 -8.92 -8.84 4.51
N ALA A 129 -8.75 -8.69 3.20
CA ALA A 129 -9.66 -7.91 2.37
C ALA A 129 -11.06 -8.54 2.28
N LEU A 130 -11.15 -9.87 2.19
CA LEU A 130 -12.42 -10.61 2.24
C LEU A 130 -13.12 -10.42 3.59
N GLU A 131 -12.39 -10.55 4.70
CA GLU A 131 -12.92 -10.41 6.06
C GLU A 131 -13.41 -8.98 6.36
N ASN A 132 -12.68 -7.97 5.91
CA ASN A 132 -12.96 -6.57 6.24
C ASN A 132 -13.71 -5.81 5.14
N GLY A 133 -14.05 -6.46 4.04
CA GLY A 133 -14.74 -5.86 2.89
C GLY A 133 -13.91 -4.81 2.15
N HIS A 134 -12.60 -5.01 2.03
CA HIS A 134 -11.72 -4.12 1.25
C HIS A 134 -11.80 -4.45 -0.23
N ILE A 135 -11.68 -3.43 -1.08
CA ILE A 135 -11.37 -3.58 -2.50
C ILE A 135 -9.88 -3.32 -2.74
N PHE A 136 -9.31 -3.90 -3.79
CA PHE A 136 -7.96 -3.56 -4.21
C PHE A 136 -8.01 -2.56 -5.36
N LEU A 137 -7.24 -1.47 -5.23
CA LEU A 137 -6.92 -0.58 -6.33
C LEU A 137 -5.54 -0.96 -6.86
N TRP A 138 -5.46 -1.50 -8.07
CA TRP A 138 -4.19 -1.77 -8.73
C TRP A 138 -3.77 -0.59 -9.61
N VAL A 139 -2.55 -0.12 -9.44
CA VAL A 139 -1.92 0.90 -10.29
C VAL A 139 -0.66 0.33 -10.95
N ILE A 140 -0.61 0.42 -12.27
CA ILE A 140 0.50 -0.02 -13.11
C ILE A 140 1.28 1.22 -13.52
N VAL A 141 2.22 1.61 -12.66
CA VAL A 141 2.91 2.91 -12.71
C VAL A 141 3.50 3.22 -14.09
N PRO A 142 4.22 2.31 -14.78
CA PRO A 142 4.87 2.69 -16.04
C PRO A 142 3.91 2.97 -17.20
N ASN A 143 2.65 2.57 -17.08
CA ASN A 143 1.67 2.68 -18.16
C ASN A 143 0.51 3.61 -17.79
N ASP A 144 0.54 4.24 -16.60
CA ASP A 144 -0.56 5.05 -16.07
C ASP A 144 -1.92 4.33 -16.15
N LYS A 145 -1.91 3.01 -15.93
CA LYS A 145 -3.13 2.19 -15.94
C LYS A 145 -3.55 1.81 -14.54
N PHE A 146 -4.85 1.69 -14.33
CA PHE A 146 -5.40 1.12 -13.11
C PHE A 146 -6.51 0.11 -13.38
N PHE A 147 -6.77 -0.74 -12.41
CA PHE A 147 -7.96 -1.59 -12.36
C PHE A 147 -8.36 -1.82 -10.90
N VAL A 148 -9.62 -2.20 -10.69
CA VAL A 148 -10.16 -2.48 -9.36
C VAL A 148 -10.48 -3.97 -9.25
N VAL A 149 -10.24 -4.53 -8.08
CA VAL A 149 -10.58 -5.93 -7.76
C VAL A 149 -11.46 -5.95 -6.53
N GLU A 150 -12.65 -6.51 -6.67
CA GLU A 150 -13.56 -6.83 -5.58
C GLU A 150 -13.31 -8.29 -5.16
N PRO A 151 -12.65 -8.57 -4.02
CA PRO A 151 -12.19 -9.93 -3.71
C PRO A 151 -13.30 -10.99 -3.71
N ASN A 152 -14.48 -10.65 -3.19
CA ASN A 152 -15.64 -11.55 -3.12
C ASN A 152 -16.19 -11.96 -4.50
N LYS A 153 -15.89 -11.19 -5.55
CA LYS A 153 -16.42 -11.37 -6.90
C LYS A 153 -15.33 -11.81 -7.87
N ASP A 154 -14.21 -11.11 -7.87
CA ASP A 154 -13.19 -11.23 -8.91
C ASP A 154 -12.16 -12.32 -8.63
N LEU A 155 -12.04 -12.75 -7.36
CA LEU A 155 -11.16 -13.83 -6.93
C LEU A 155 -11.90 -15.13 -6.63
N GLN A 156 -13.21 -15.17 -6.90
CA GLN A 156 -13.99 -16.40 -6.74
C GLN A 156 -13.44 -17.50 -7.65
N GLY A 157 -13.11 -18.66 -7.07
CA GLY A 157 -12.53 -19.79 -7.79
C GLY A 157 -11.04 -19.67 -8.12
N VAL A 158 -10.37 -18.57 -7.75
CA VAL A 158 -8.92 -18.44 -7.87
C VAL A 158 -8.25 -19.16 -6.69
N VAL A 159 -7.47 -20.19 -6.99
CA VAL A 159 -6.75 -20.96 -5.96
C VAL A 159 -5.40 -20.29 -5.67
N PRO A 160 -5.04 -20.04 -4.40
CA PRO A 160 -3.73 -19.55 -4.04
C PRO A 160 -2.61 -20.50 -4.51
N MET A 161 -1.53 -19.93 -5.03
CA MET A 161 -0.35 -20.67 -5.47
C MET A 161 0.92 -20.16 -4.78
N THR A 162 1.95 -20.98 -4.71
CA THR A 162 3.25 -20.56 -4.16
C THR A 162 3.98 -19.67 -5.16
N ASN A 163 4.55 -18.56 -4.68
CA ASN A 163 5.39 -17.68 -5.48
C ASN A 163 6.86 -17.78 -5.05
N PRO A 164 7.74 -18.38 -5.86
CA PRO A 164 9.15 -18.53 -5.51
C PRO A 164 9.87 -17.18 -5.39
N LEU A 165 9.47 -16.16 -6.17
CA LEU A 165 10.05 -14.82 -6.11
C LEU A 165 9.80 -14.15 -4.75
N TRP A 166 8.77 -14.58 -4.02
CA TRP A 166 8.40 -14.06 -2.71
C TRP A 166 8.78 -15.03 -1.59
N GLY A 167 9.76 -15.90 -1.82
CA GLY A 167 10.25 -16.87 -0.85
C GLY A 167 9.25 -17.99 -0.56
N GLY A 168 8.46 -18.39 -1.56
CA GLY A 168 7.48 -19.49 -1.43
C GLY A 168 6.17 -19.09 -0.76
N LYS A 169 5.92 -17.80 -0.53
CA LYS A 169 4.66 -17.30 0.03
C LYS A 169 3.48 -17.59 -0.91
N LEU A 170 2.31 -17.84 -0.33
CA LEU A 170 1.07 -18.01 -1.08
C LEU A 170 0.58 -16.68 -1.64
N VAL A 171 0.14 -16.72 -2.90
CA VAL A 171 -0.39 -15.57 -3.63
C VAL A 171 -1.62 -15.96 -4.44
N TYR A 172 -2.53 -15.01 -4.59
CA TYR A 172 -3.56 -15.02 -5.62
C TYR A 172 -2.99 -14.35 -6.86
N ARG A 173 -2.88 -15.09 -7.97
CA ARG A 173 -2.47 -14.54 -9.27
C ARG A 173 -3.69 -14.18 -10.09
N LEU A 174 -3.85 -12.90 -10.39
CA LEU A 174 -4.77 -12.45 -11.43
C LEU A 174 -4.03 -12.46 -12.77
N ALA A 175 -4.35 -13.44 -13.62
CA ALA A 175 -3.77 -13.52 -14.96
C ALA A 175 -4.10 -12.27 -15.79
N LEU A 176 -3.18 -11.84 -16.65
CA LEU A 176 -3.36 -10.63 -17.45
C LEU A 176 -4.68 -10.59 -18.26
N PRO A 177 -5.17 -11.69 -18.88
CA PRO A 177 -6.49 -11.68 -19.52
C PRO A 177 -7.63 -11.32 -18.58
N LYS A 178 -7.59 -11.81 -17.33
CA LYS A 178 -8.58 -11.47 -16.30
C LYS A 178 -8.47 -9.99 -15.92
N CYS A 179 -7.26 -9.45 -15.75
CA CYS A 179 -7.08 -8.01 -15.49
C CYS A 179 -7.66 -7.14 -16.61
N LYS A 180 -7.48 -7.55 -17.88
CA LYS A 180 -8.09 -6.86 -19.02
C LYS A 180 -9.61 -6.94 -19.00
N GLN A 181 -10.18 -8.07 -18.58
CA GLN A 181 -11.64 -8.23 -18.41
C GLN A 181 -12.21 -7.37 -17.28
N LEU A 182 -11.46 -7.16 -16.19
CA LEU A 182 -11.82 -6.23 -15.11
C LEU A 182 -11.78 -4.76 -15.56
N GLY A 183 -11.10 -4.49 -16.68
CA GLY A 183 -10.90 -3.16 -17.22
C GLY A 183 -9.60 -2.55 -16.74
N MET A 184 -8.65 -2.38 -17.68
CA MET A 184 -7.40 -1.66 -17.44
C MET A 184 -7.55 -0.23 -17.99
N TYR A 185 -7.95 0.69 -17.13
CA TYR A 185 -8.32 2.06 -17.47
C TYR A 185 -7.14 3.02 -17.34
N ASP A 186 -7.17 4.12 -18.09
CA ASP A 186 -6.17 5.18 -17.99
C ASP A 186 -6.40 6.05 -16.77
N MET A 187 -5.34 6.30 -15.99
CA MET A 187 -5.36 7.24 -14.87
C MET A 187 -5.54 8.69 -15.33
N SER A 188 -5.14 9.04 -16.56
CA SER A 188 -5.37 10.37 -17.12
C SER A 188 -6.85 10.65 -17.38
N SER A 189 -7.68 9.62 -17.50
CA SER A 189 -9.11 9.73 -17.79
C SER A 189 -9.96 9.90 -16.52
N GLU A 190 -11.24 10.20 -16.70
CA GLU A 190 -12.24 10.13 -15.63
C GLU A 190 -12.44 8.68 -15.17
N ILE A 191 -12.96 8.51 -13.95
CA ILE A 191 -13.34 7.19 -13.45
C ILE A 191 -14.47 6.65 -14.34
N PRO A 192 -14.33 5.46 -14.93
CA PRO A 192 -15.38 4.87 -15.75
C PRO A 192 -16.68 4.66 -14.95
N LYS A 193 -17.83 4.99 -15.56
CA LYS A 193 -19.16 4.82 -14.94
C LYS A 193 -19.44 3.38 -14.46
N VAL A 194 -18.86 2.38 -15.11
CA VAL A 194 -18.99 0.97 -14.70
C VAL A 194 -18.40 0.71 -13.31
N LEU A 195 -17.42 1.51 -12.88
CA LEU A 195 -16.83 1.43 -11.54
C LEU A 195 -17.62 2.21 -10.48
N TYR A 196 -18.65 2.97 -10.85
CA TYR A 196 -19.41 3.78 -9.90
C TYR A 196 -20.11 2.89 -8.88
N SER A 197 -20.67 1.76 -9.31
CA SER A 197 -21.28 0.79 -8.39
C SER A 197 -20.26 0.19 -7.42
N THR A 198 -19.07 -0.17 -7.89
CA THR A 198 -17.96 -0.66 -7.06
C THR A 198 -17.52 0.40 -6.05
N PHE A 199 -17.46 1.67 -6.46
CA PHE A 199 -17.18 2.79 -5.60
C PHE A 199 -18.42 3.34 -4.84
N CYS A 200 -19.57 2.70 -5.01
CA CYS A 200 -20.85 3.10 -4.42
C CYS A 200 -21.21 4.58 -4.62
N LEU A 201 -20.87 5.11 -5.80
CA LEU A 201 -21.19 6.44 -6.32
C LEU A 201 -22.58 6.47 -6.97
#